data_AF-A0A848YT88-F1
#
_entry.id   AF-A0A848YT88-F1
#
_cell.length_a   1.000
_cell.length_b   1.000
_cell.length_c   1.000
_cell.angle_alpha   90.00
_cell.angle_beta   90.00
_cell.angle_gamma   90.00
#
_symmetry.space_group_name_H-M   'P 1'
#
loop_
_entity.id
_entity.type
_entity.pdbx_description
1 polymer ?
#
loop_
_entity_poly.entity_id
_entity_poly.type
_entity_poly.pdbx_seq_one_letter_code
_entity_poly.pdbx_strand_id
1 'polypeptide(L)'
;MIALGKIGTYIGGLPHMAVVEVDVDLDSNKTAISERYGGDGWIAHGHLEDVTEKGYDDWKAGAKKGIEWALEVAKTSKHVQIIRITGMITDTDPGIVQCAAAHAVWNALGFVPDDSTLAQIEKVLANSWQKYRDGQNH
;
A
#
# COMPACT_ATOMS: atom_id res chain seq x y z
N MET A 1 6.28 -15.88 3.79
CA MET A 1 7.28 -14.95 4.34
C MET A 1 6.58 -13.65 4.66
N ILE A 2 6.63 -13.23 5.92
CA ILE A 2 6.04 -11.97 6.35
C ILE A 2 7.02 -10.83 6.05
N ALA A 3 6.52 -9.76 5.43
CA ALA A 3 7.29 -8.55 5.17
C ALA A 3 6.43 -7.30 5.28
N LEU A 4 7.13 -6.18 5.49
CA LEU A 4 6.54 -4.85 5.61
C LEU A 4 6.97 -3.98 4.43
N GLY A 5 6.04 -3.19 3.95
CA GLY A 5 6.30 -2.06 3.06
C GLY A 5 5.83 -0.78 3.73
N LYS A 6 6.64 0.26 3.64
CA LYS A 6 6.38 1.55 4.28
C LYS A 6 6.55 2.68 3.28
N ILE A 7 5.58 3.58 3.28
CA ILE A 7 5.71 4.94 2.75
C ILE A 7 5.65 5.89 3.95
N GLY A 8 6.61 6.80 4.02
CA GLY A 8 6.71 7.81 5.07
C GLY A 8 7.56 8.94 4.54
N THR A 9 6.95 9.87 3.81
CA THR A 9 7.65 10.94 3.08
C THR A 9 6.84 12.23 3.06
N TYR A 10 7.47 13.30 2.59
CA TYR A 10 6.83 14.59 2.32
C TYR A 10 7.03 14.95 0.85
N ILE A 11 5.93 15.15 0.12
CA ILE A 11 5.97 15.57 -1.28
C ILE A 11 5.15 16.84 -1.42
N GLY A 12 5.76 17.90 -1.94
CA GLY A 12 5.10 19.20 -2.12
C GLY A 12 4.58 19.83 -0.80
N GLY A 13 5.20 19.49 0.33
CA GLY A 13 4.79 19.96 1.66
C GLY A 13 3.67 19.15 2.32
N LEU A 14 3.19 18.07 1.69
CA LEU A 14 2.13 17.21 2.22
C LEU A 14 2.70 15.88 2.71
N PRO A 15 2.30 15.42 3.91
CA PRO A 15 2.73 14.12 4.44
C PRO A 15 2.07 12.98 3.66
N HIS A 16 2.83 11.90 3.45
CA HIS A 16 2.34 10.66 2.87
C HIS A 16 2.80 9.51 3.76
N MET A 17 1.85 8.77 4.30
CA MET A 17 2.13 7.71 5.25
C MET A 17 1.26 6.48 4.98
N ALA A 18 1.88 5.32 4.88
CA ALA A 18 1.19 4.04 4.98
C ALA A 18 2.19 2.95 5.37
N VAL A 19 1.73 1.97 6.14
CA VAL A 19 2.45 0.72 6.37
C VAL A 19 1.54 -0.42 5.95
N VAL A 20 2.06 -1.33 5.12
CA VAL A 20 1.35 -2.54 4.71
C VAL A 20 2.18 -3.75 5.09
N GLU A 21 1.54 -4.70 5.74
CA GLU A 21 2.11 -5.99 6.14
C GLU A 21 1.48 -7.10 5.33
N VAL A 22 2.31 -7.93 4.70
CA VAL A 22 1.87 -9.05 3.89
C VAL A 22 2.60 -10.33 4.29
N ASP A 23 1.94 -11.47 4.11
CA ASP A 23 2.57 -12.79 4.07
C ASP A 23 2.55 -13.32 2.64
N VAL A 24 3.73 -13.53 2.05
CA VAL A 24 3.90 -14.08 0.70
C VAL A 24 4.25 -15.56 0.79
N ASP A 25 3.42 -16.42 0.22
CA ASP A 25 3.75 -17.82 0.03
C ASP A 25 4.79 -17.95 -1.09
N LEU A 26 6.05 -18.19 -0.71
CA LEU A 26 7.18 -18.25 -1.64
C LEU A 26 7.16 -19.51 -2.51
N ASP A 27 6.49 -20.57 -2.06
CA ASP A 27 6.41 -21.85 -2.78
C ASP A 27 5.21 -21.89 -3.74
N SER A 28 4.22 -21.02 -3.54
CA SER A 28 3.09 -20.88 -4.45
C SER A 28 3.53 -20.47 -5.86
N ASN A 29 2.83 -20.99 -6.86
CA ASN A 29 2.97 -20.64 -8.28
C ASN A 29 1.67 -20.05 -8.87
N LYS A 30 0.70 -19.71 -8.01
CA LYS A 30 -0.60 -19.15 -8.41
C LYS A 30 -0.75 -17.76 -7.83
N THR A 31 -1.13 -16.81 -8.68
CA THR A 31 -1.52 -15.48 -8.22
C THR A 31 -2.87 -15.56 -7.52
N ALA A 32 -2.87 -15.23 -6.24
CA ALA A 32 -4.08 -15.10 -5.43
C ALA A 32 -3.82 -14.09 -4.32
N ILE A 33 -4.84 -13.30 -3.98
CA ILE A 33 -4.75 -12.33 -2.88
C ILE A 33 -5.83 -12.68 -1.87
N SER A 34 -5.42 -12.88 -0.62
CA SER A 34 -6.34 -13.07 0.50
C SER A 34 -6.17 -11.94 1.52
N GLU A 35 -7.17 -11.77 2.36
CA GLU A 35 -7.24 -10.67 3.32
C GLU A 35 -7.47 -11.24 4.71
N ARG A 36 -6.67 -10.78 5.67
CA ARG A 36 -6.83 -11.10 7.09
C ARG A 36 -6.61 -9.83 7.89
N TYR A 37 -7.66 -9.02 8.03
CA TYR A 37 -7.62 -7.80 8.83
C TYR A 37 -8.00 -8.09 10.28
N GLY A 38 -7.24 -7.53 11.22
CA GLY A 38 -7.51 -7.65 12.66
C GLY A 38 -7.42 -6.32 13.41
N GLY A 39 -7.40 -5.18 12.70
CA GLY A 39 -7.30 -3.85 13.31
C GLY A 39 -8.59 -3.43 14.01
N ASP A 40 -8.45 -2.51 14.97
CA ASP A 40 -9.57 -1.93 15.74
C ASP A 40 -10.26 -0.76 15.02
N GLY A 41 -9.66 -0.25 13.93
CA GLY A 41 -10.25 0.79 13.09
C GLY A 41 -9.98 2.20 13.62
N TRP A 42 -10.93 3.11 13.40
CA TRP A 42 -10.79 4.50 13.83
C TRP A 42 -10.85 4.59 15.36
N ILE A 43 -9.81 5.16 15.96
CA ILE A 43 -9.73 5.37 17.42
C ILE A 43 -9.93 6.85 17.75
N ALA A 44 -9.11 7.72 17.14
CA ALA A 44 -9.14 9.17 17.34
C ALA A 44 -8.33 9.88 16.25
N HIS A 45 -8.60 11.17 16.04
CA HIS A 45 -7.85 11.99 15.10
C HIS A 45 -6.36 12.08 15.49
N GLY A 46 -5.46 12.00 14.50
CA GLY A 46 -4.01 12.09 14.70
C GLY A 46 -3.35 10.79 15.18
N HIS A 47 -4.10 9.68 15.25
CA HIS A 47 -3.55 8.36 15.57
C HIS A 47 -3.35 7.52 14.31
N LEU A 48 -2.41 6.59 14.40
CA LEU A 48 -2.31 5.51 13.43
C LEU A 48 -3.46 4.54 13.65
N GLU A 49 -4.12 4.21 12.55
CA GLU A 49 -5.29 3.36 12.52
C GLU A 49 -4.97 2.11 11.70
N ASP A 50 -5.22 0.96 12.31
CA ASP A 50 -5.16 -0.32 11.62
C ASP A 50 -6.53 -0.62 10.98
N VAL A 51 -6.51 -0.97 9.70
CA VAL A 51 -7.73 -1.28 8.94
C VAL A 51 -8.48 -2.47 9.56
N THR A 52 -9.78 -2.26 9.78
CA THR A 52 -10.76 -3.26 10.22
C THR A 52 -11.21 -4.17 9.09
N GLU A 53 -11.83 -5.31 9.44
CA GLU A 53 -12.47 -6.20 8.47
C GLU A 53 -13.54 -5.49 7.62
N LYS A 54 -14.30 -4.56 8.20
CA LYS A 54 -15.31 -3.74 7.51
C LYS A 54 -14.82 -2.32 7.28
N GLY A 55 -15.19 -1.70 6.15
CA GLY A 55 -14.77 -0.33 5.80
C GLY A 55 -13.34 -0.26 5.23
N TYR A 56 -12.84 0.95 4.99
CA TYR A 56 -11.54 1.22 4.35
C TYR A 56 -11.39 0.55 2.97
N ASP A 57 -12.50 0.39 2.26
CA ASP A 57 -12.54 -0.38 1.00
C ASP A 57 -11.59 0.20 -0.06
N ASP A 58 -11.43 1.53 -0.07
CA ASP A 58 -10.50 2.22 -0.96
C ASP A 58 -9.03 1.88 -0.65
N TRP A 59 -8.65 1.79 0.63
CA TRP A 59 -7.29 1.41 1.03
C TRP A 59 -7.02 -0.08 0.72
N LYS A 60 -8.01 -0.95 0.97
CA LYS A 60 -7.93 -2.37 0.62
C LYS A 60 -7.78 -2.56 -0.89
N ALA A 61 -8.53 -1.80 -1.69
CA ALA A 61 -8.41 -1.80 -3.14
C ALA A 61 -7.02 -1.28 -3.59
N GLY A 62 -6.49 -0.24 -2.94
CA GLY A 62 -5.12 0.24 -3.16
C GLY A 62 -4.08 -0.84 -2.90
N ALA A 63 -4.17 -1.53 -1.76
CA ALA A 63 -3.26 -2.61 -1.39
C ALA A 63 -3.28 -3.76 -2.42
N LYS A 64 -4.47 -4.20 -2.85
CA LYS A 64 -4.61 -5.25 -3.88
C LYS A 64 -3.93 -4.87 -5.19
N LYS A 65 -4.19 -3.65 -5.70
CA LYS A 65 -3.53 -3.15 -6.91
C LYS A 65 -2.01 -3.07 -6.76
N GLY A 66 -1.52 -2.72 -5.58
CA GLY A 66 -0.09 -2.65 -5.29
C GLY A 66 0.57 -4.02 -5.34
N ILE A 67 -0.10 -5.02 -4.76
CA ILE A 67 0.35 -6.42 -4.81
C ILE A 67 0.36 -6.95 -6.24
N GLU A 68 -0.72 -6.75 -7.00
CA GLU A 68 -0.83 -7.17 -8.40
C GLU A 68 0.31 -6.58 -9.24
N TRP A 69 0.52 -5.27 -9.12
CA TRP A 69 1.58 -4.56 -9.82
C TRP A 69 2.97 -5.06 -9.42
N ALA A 70 3.22 -5.29 -8.14
CA ALA A 70 4.51 -5.79 -7.68
C ALA A 70 4.85 -7.17 -8.24
N LEU A 71 3.87 -8.08 -8.28
CA LEU A 71 4.01 -9.41 -8.86
C LEU A 71 4.23 -9.35 -10.38
N GLU A 72 3.54 -8.45 -11.07
CA GLU A 72 3.73 -8.20 -12.50
C GLU A 72 5.15 -7.71 -12.81
N VAL A 73 5.64 -6.69 -12.08
CA VAL A 73 6.99 -6.14 -12.22
C VAL A 73 8.05 -7.22 -11.93
N ALA A 74 7.86 -8.01 -10.88
CA ALA A 74 8.75 -9.11 -10.52
C ALA A 74 8.59 -10.34 -11.45
N LYS A 75 7.63 -10.32 -12.39
CA LYS A 75 7.31 -11.41 -13.33
C LYS A 75 7.12 -12.75 -12.62
N THR A 76 6.39 -12.74 -11.51
CA THR A 76 6.15 -13.93 -10.69
C THR A 76 4.68 -14.05 -10.29
N SER A 77 4.27 -15.27 -9.93
CA SER A 77 2.93 -15.57 -9.47
C SER A 77 3.02 -16.14 -8.06
N LYS A 78 2.37 -15.47 -7.09
CA LYS A 78 2.40 -15.86 -5.67
C LYS A 78 1.04 -15.68 -5.02
N HIS A 79 0.78 -16.48 -4.01
CA HIS A 79 -0.29 -16.19 -3.08
C HIS A 79 0.20 -15.19 -2.03
N VAL A 80 -0.53 -14.10 -1.87
CA VAL A 80 -0.20 -13.01 -0.94
C VAL A 80 -1.39 -12.78 -0.02
N GLN A 81 -1.16 -12.84 1.28
CA GLN A 81 -2.14 -12.47 2.29
C GLN A 81 -1.83 -11.07 2.82
N ILE A 82 -2.80 -10.16 2.77
CA ILE A 82 -2.72 -8.87 3.46
C ILE A 82 -3.03 -9.11 4.93
N ILE A 83 -2.04 -8.87 5.81
CA ILE A 83 -2.18 -9.03 7.26
C ILE A 83 -2.65 -7.71 7.88
N ARG A 84 -2.08 -6.58 7.43
CA ARG A 84 -2.34 -5.30 8.06
C ARG A 84 -2.12 -4.15 7.11
N ILE A 85 -2.95 -3.12 7.25
CA ILE A 85 -2.77 -1.82 6.62
C ILE A 85 -2.90 -0.80 7.75
N THR A 86 -1.88 0.03 7.92
CA THR A 86 -1.83 1.08 8.93
C THR A 86 -1.66 2.43 8.22
N GLY A 87 -2.43 3.42 8.63
CA GLY A 87 -2.31 4.79 8.11
C GLY A 87 -2.88 5.82 9.08
N MET A 88 -2.74 7.10 8.74
CA MET A 88 -3.50 8.19 9.34
C MET A 88 -4.46 8.74 8.28
N ILE A 89 -5.74 8.89 8.60
CA ILE A 89 -6.77 9.32 7.63
C ILE A 89 -6.38 10.61 6.88
N THR A 90 -5.66 11.53 7.52
CA THR A 90 -5.24 12.80 6.93
C THR A 90 -4.05 12.69 5.97
N ASP A 91 -3.27 11.61 6.07
CA ASP A 91 -1.95 11.48 5.42
C ASP A 91 -1.88 10.20 4.56
N THR A 92 -3.00 9.48 4.45
CA THR A 92 -3.09 8.17 3.79
C THR A 92 -4.22 8.17 2.79
N ASP A 93 -3.90 7.78 1.56
CA ASP A 93 -4.87 7.54 0.50
C ASP A 93 -4.56 6.21 -0.22
N PRO A 94 -5.47 5.72 -1.09
CA PRO A 94 -5.29 4.44 -1.76
C PRO A 94 -4.01 4.31 -2.58
N GLY A 95 -3.51 5.40 -3.18
CA GLY A 95 -2.26 5.41 -3.94
C GLY A 95 -1.05 5.23 -3.04
N ILE A 96 -1.05 5.86 -1.86
CA ILE A 96 -0.01 5.68 -0.85
C ILE A 96 0.00 4.22 -0.35
N VAL A 97 -1.18 3.66 -0.08
CA VAL A 97 -1.34 2.25 0.32
C VAL A 97 -0.90 1.31 -0.79
N GLN A 98 -1.21 1.62 -2.05
CA GLN A 98 -0.77 0.85 -3.22
C GLN A 98 0.76 0.77 -3.28
N CYS A 99 1.46 1.90 -3.14
CA CYS A 99 2.92 1.92 -3.13
C CYS A 99 3.51 1.15 -1.94
N ALA A 100 2.95 1.30 -0.74
CA ALA A 100 3.38 0.56 0.44
C ALA A 100 3.21 -0.95 0.27
N ALA A 101 2.07 -1.40 -0.29
CA ALA A 101 1.83 -2.82 -0.54
C ALA A 101 2.80 -3.41 -1.58
N ALA A 102 3.12 -2.65 -2.64
CA ALA A 102 4.10 -3.07 -3.62
C ALA A 102 5.50 -3.28 -3.00
N HIS A 103 5.94 -2.32 -2.17
CA HIS A 103 7.20 -2.44 -1.42
C HIS A 103 7.20 -3.66 -0.50
N ALA A 104 6.07 -3.95 0.17
CA ALA A 104 5.97 -5.11 1.06
C ALA A 104 6.20 -6.42 0.33
N VAL A 105 5.60 -6.58 -0.86
CA VAL A 105 5.77 -7.76 -1.71
C VAL A 105 7.20 -7.87 -2.22
N TRP A 106 7.79 -6.79 -2.75
CA TRP A 106 9.17 -6.84 -3.23
C TRP A 106 10.17 -7.16 -2.12
N ASN A 107 9.97 -6.62 -0.91
CA ASN A 107 10.76 -6.95 0.26
C ASN A 107 10.66 -8.45 0.60
N ALA A 108 9.46 -9.04 0.60
CA ALA A 108 9.28 -10.47 0.83
C ALA A 108 9.95 -11.35 -0.24
N LEU A 109 9.98 -10.86 -1.49
CA LEU A 109 10.61 -11.58 -2.61
C LEU A 109 12.13 -11.36 -2.70
N GLY A 110 12.70 -10.42 -1.93
CA GLY A 110 14.07 -9.95 -2.12
C GLY A 110 14.28 -9.30 -3.50
N PHE A 111 13.22 -8.74 -4.09
CA PHE A 111 13.25 -8.11 -5.41
C PHE A 111 13.59 -6.62 -5.28
N VAL A 112 14.48 -6.13 -6.14
CA VAL A 112 14.84 -4.71 -6.22
C VAL A 112 14.32 -4.15 -7.55
N PRO A 113 13.34 -3.24 -7.53
CA PRO A 113 12.83 -2.61 -8.75
C PRO A 113 13.88 -1.77 -9.47
N ASP A 114 13.73 -1.62 -10.78
CA ASP A 114 14.56 -0.69 -11.55
C ASP A 114 14.13 0.78 -11.35
N ASP A 115 15.00 1.71 -11.76
CA ASP A 115 14.76 3.14 -11.64
C ASP A 115 13.47 3.60 -12.33
N SER A 116 13.09 2.95 -13.43
CA SER A 116 11.86 3.28 -14.15
C SER A 116 10.60 2.95 -13.35
N THR A 117 10.65 1.85 -12.59
CA THR A 117 9.59 1.42 -11.69
C THR A 117 9.54 2.33 -10.47
N LEU A 118 10.69 2.70 -9.90
CA LEU A 118 10.77 3.66 -8.79
C LEU A 118 10.20 5.03 -9.18
N ALA A 119 10.49 5.52 -10.39
CA ALA A 119 9.91 6.75 -10.91
C ALA A 119 8.36 6.68 -11.05
N GLN A 120 7.81 5.49 -11.33
CA GLN A 120 6.35 5.32 -11.34
C GLN A 120 5.74 5.43 -9.95
N ILE A 121 6.43 4.94 -8.91
CA ILE A 121 6.01 5.11 -7.51
C ILE A 121 5.95 6.59 -7.17
N GLU A 122 7.02 7.33 -7.45
CA GLU A 122 7.07 8.77 -7.18
C GLU A 122 5.94 9.51 -7.89
N LYS A 123 5.63 9.13 -9.14
CA LYS A 123 4.50 9.69 -9.89
C LYS A 123 3.15 9.39 -9.24
N VAL A 124 2.94 8.16 -8.75
CA VAL A 124 1.70 7.79 -8.03
C VAL A 124 1.56 8.63 -6.76
N LEU A 125 2.64 8.72 -5.96
CA LEU A 125 2.65 9.50 -4.73
C LEU A 125 2.43 10.99 -4.99
N ALA A 126 3.13 11.58 -5.97
CA ALA A 126 2.97 13.01 -6.30
C ALA A 126 1.54 13.37 -6.76
N ASN A 127 0.82 12.44 -7.37
CA ASN A 127 -0.55 12.65 -7.82
C ASN A 127 -1.61 12.33 -6.75
N SER A 128 -1.20 11.72 -5.62
CA SER A 128 -2.14 11.21 -4.62
C SER A 128 -2.96 12.34 -3.97
N TRP A 129 -2.33 13.51 -3.74
CA TRP A 129 -2.99 14.72 -3.25
C TRP A 129 -3.47 15.71 -4.31
N GLN A 130 -3.26 15.47 -5.62
CA GLN A 130 -3.72 16.40 -6.65
C GLN A 130 -5.24 16.64 -6.59
N LYS A 131 -6.01 15.61 -6.27
CA LYS A 131 -7.47 15.71 -6.10
C LYS A 131 -7.89 16.69 -5.00
N TYR A 132 -7.08 16.87 -3.95
CA TYR A 132 -7.33 17.81 -2.87
C TYR A 132 -6.86 19.23 -3.20
N ARG A 133 -5.80 19.36 -4.02
CA ARG A 133 -5.31 20.64 -4.51
C ARG A 133 -6.24 21.27 -5.54
N ASP A 134 -6.83 20.45 -6.40
CA ASP A 134 -7.72 20.89 -7.48
C ASP A 134 -9.19 21.02 -7.01
N GLY A 135 -9.51 20.50 -5.82
CA GLY A 135 -10.84 20.53 -5.19
C GLY A 135 -11.11 21.69 -4.23
N GLN A 136 -10.31 22.77 -4.25
CA GLN A 136 -10.58 24.04 -3.54
C GLN A 136 -11.42 25.03 -4.37
N ASN A 137 -11.95 24.60 -5.52
CA ASN A 137 -12.98 25.33 -6.27
C ASN A 137 -14.15 24.39 -6.53
N HIS A 138 -15.10 24.27 -5.61
CA HIS A 138 -16.53 24.01 -5.90
C HIS A 138 -17.35 24.16 -4.61
#